data_AF-A0A930EZQ1-F1
#
_entry.id   AF-A0A930EZQ1-F1
#
_cell.length_a   1.000
_cell.length_b   1.000
_cell.length_c   1.000
_cell.angle_alpha   90.00
_cell.angle_beta   90.00
_cell.angle_gamma   90.00
#
_symmetry.space_group_name_H-M   'P 1'
#
loop_
_entity.id
_entity.type
_entity.pdbx_description
1 polymer ?
#
loop_
_entity_poly.entity_id
_entity_poly.type
_entity_poly.pdbx_seq_one_letter_code
_entity_poly.pdbx_strand_id
1 'polypeptide(L)'
;MKYFPSYTRWAIFMFVTLAVVSLAVASTYLIRRLQKQEIDRVEVIATAMKFMQDEQTNDPKTLELILTIMKDNNSIPIILTDQEGNPILAEGTYRNIPSEALETPEKLKALIKKMGNTYQPFLVKMPNGKNQYIYYSNSLLLDKLDYYPLVLAVFISGYLLVCFWFFRTMRKNDEHFLWAGLAKETAHQIGTPLSSMMGWVEIMKMENPSSEGVKELEKDVNRLVVISE
;
A
#
# COMPACT_ATOMS: atom_id res chain seq x y z
N MET A 1 -27.36 -12.59 -19.04
CA MET A 1 -26.21 -12.02 -18.30
C MET A 1 -25.14 -11.65 -19.33
N LYS A 2 -24.88 -10.36 -19.58
CA LYS A 2 -23.91 -9.94 -20.63
C LYS A 2 -22.48 -10.30 -20.17
N TYR A 3 -21.86 -11.28 -20.83
CA TYR A 3 -20.47 -11.63 -20.59
C TYR A 3 -19.58 -10.49 -21.09
N PHE A 4 -18.85 -9.84 -20.17
CA PHE A 4 -17.82 -8.88 -20.54
C PHE A 4 -16.69 -9.62 -21.26
N PRO A 5 -16.23 -9.14 -22.42
CA PRO A 5 -15.16 -9.79 -23.16
C PRO A 5 -13.85 -9.79 -22.38
N SER A 6 -12.97 -10.78 -22.62
CA SER A 6 -11.79 -10.99 -21.77
C SER A 6 -10.89 -9.74 -21.66
N TYR A 7 -10.77 -8.95 -22.73
CA TYR A 7 -9.99 -7.71 -22.76
C TYR A 7 -10.51 -6.62 -21.80
N THR A 8 -11.82 -6.51 -21.56
CA THR A 8 -12.36 -5.48 -20.64
C THR A 8 -11.98 -5.80 -19.20
N ARG A 9 -11.94 -7.08 -18.82
CA ARG A 9 -11.53 -7.50 -17.48
C ARG A 9 -10.05 -7.20 -17.21
N TRP A 10 -9.19 -7.44 -18.20
CA TRP A 10 -7.78 -7.06 -18.14
C TRP A 10 -7.57 -5.54 -18.10
N ALA A 11 -8.33 -4.78 -18.89
CA ALA A 11 -8.28 -3.32 -18.85
C ALA A 11 -8.69 -2.75 -17.49
N ILE A 12 -9.77 -3.28 -16.89
CA ILE A 12 -10.21 -2.90 -15.54
C ILE A 12 -9.13 -3.24 -14.50
N PHE A 13 -8.55 -4.44 -14.56
CA PHE A 13 -7.48 -4.85 -13.64
C PHE A 13 -6.26 -3.94 -13.74
N MET A 14 -5.81 -3.60 -14.95
CA MET A 14 -4.69 -2.68 -15.17
C MET A 14 -4.98 -1.29 -14.64
N PHE A 15 -6.20 -0.78 -14.88
CA PHE A 15 -6.63 0.52 -14.36
C PHE A 15 -6.64 0.56 -12.82
N VAL A 16 -7.23 -0.46 -12.18
CA VAL A 16 -7.25 -0.59 -10.72
C VAL A 16 -5.83 -0.72 -10.16
N THR A 17 -4.97 -1.51 -10.81
CA THR A 17 -3.56 -1.66 -10.42
C THR A 17 -2.84 -0.31 -10.46
N LEU A 18 -3.00 0.43 -11.55
CA LEU A 18 -2.39 1.74 -11.72
C LEU A 18 -2.89 2.72 -10.64
N ALA A 19 -4.19 2.72 -10.34
CA ALA A 19 -4.76 3.57 -9.30
C ALA A 19 -4.20 3.23 -7.90
N VAL A 20 -4.11 1.94 -7.56
CA VAL A 20 -3.56 1.47 -6.27
C VAL A 20 -2.08 1.84 -6.13
N VAL A 21 -1.28 1.60 -7.16
CA VAL A 21 0.15 1.96 -7.17
C VAL A 21 0.34 3.47 -7.10
N SER A 22 -0.44 4.23 -7.88
CA SER A 22 -0.39 5.70 -7.87
C SER A 22 -0.73 6.25 -6.48
N LEU A 23 -1.78 5.73 -5.83
CA LEU A 23 -2.17 6.12 -4.48
C LEU A 23 -1.07 5.81 -3.46
N ALA A 24 -0.47 4.62 -3.53
CA ALA A 24 0.63 4.23 -2.64
C ALA A 24 1.84 5.15 -2.79
N VAL A 25 2.26 5.42 -4.03
CA VAL A 25 3.37 6.33 -4.34
C VAL A 25 3.06 7.75 -3.87
N ALA A 26 1.89 8.29 -4.21
CA ALA A 26 1.48 9.64 -3.81
C ALA A 26 1.48 9.81 -2.29
N SER A 27 0.99 8.81 -1.56
CA SER A 27 0.97 8.85 -0.09
C SER A 27 2.37 8.83 0.52
N THR A 28 3.24 7.91 0.06
CA THR A 28 4.65 7.87 0.54
C THR A 28 5.42 9.15 0.20
N TYR A 29 5.16 9.74 -0.97
CA TYR A 29 5.74 11.02 -1.37
C TYR A 29 5.28 12.16 -0.45
N LEU A 30 3.98 12.24 -0.16
CA LEU A 30 3.40 13.27 0.69
C LEU A 30 3.99 13.20 2.11
N ILE A 31 4.08 12.01 2.70
CA ILE A 31 4.62 11.82 4.05
C ILE A 31 6.08 12.26 4.10
N ARG A 32 6.92 11.81 3.16
CA ARG A 32 8.34 12.23 3.10
C ARG A 32 8.49 13.74 2.91
N ARG A 33 7.60 14.35 2.12
CA ARG A 33 7.57 15.81 1.94
C ARG A 33 7.22 16.52 3.24
N LEU A 34 6.24 16.01 4.00
CA LEU A 34 5.87 16.55 5.32
C LEU A 34 7.03 16.42 6.33
N GLN A 35 7.69 15.26 6.38
CA GLN A 35 8.87 15.05 7.23
C GLN A 35 9.96 16.08 6.92
N LYS A 36 10.27 16.27 5.64
CA LYS A 36 11.26 17.27 5.21
C LYS A 36 10.84 18.69 5.60
N GLN A 37 9.58 19.05 5.40
CA GLN A 37 9.07 20.37 5.77
C GLN A 37 9.14 20.63 7.28
N GLU A 38 8.92 19.61 8.12
CA GLU A 38 9.10 19.76 9.57
C GLU A 38 10.57 20.01 9.93
N ILE A 39 11.51 19.27 9.31
CA ILE A 39 12.95 19.48 9.51
C ILE A 39 13.36 20.91 9.13
N ASP A 40 12.93 21.39 7.97
CA ASP A 40 13.23 22.75 7.50
C ASP A 40 12.63 23.82 8.47
N ARG A 41 11.45 23.55 9.05
CA ARG A 41 10.85 24.44 10.08
C ARG A 41 11.63 24.43 11.38
N VAL A 42 12.19 23.30 11.79
CA VAL A 42 13.03 23.22 12.99
C VAL A 42 14.24 24.13 12.86
N GLU A 43 14.87 24.20 11.69
CA GLU A 43 16.02 25.09 11.47
C GLU A 43 15.65 26.56 11.70
N VAL A 44 14.48 27.00 11.23
CA VAL A 44 13.96 28.36 11.46
C VAL A 44 13.70 28.60 12.95
N ILE A 45 13.09 27.63 13.64
CA ILE A 45 12.82 27.74 15.08
C ILE A 45 14.12 27.76 15.90
N ALA A 46 15.07 26.89 15.57
CA ALA A 46 16.38 26.82 16.23
C ALA A 46 17.17 28.11 16.03
N THR A 47 17.08 28.70 14.83
CA THR A 47 17.67 30.01 14.53
C THR A 47 16.99 31.12 15.34
N ALA A 48 15.66 31.12 15.45
CA ALA A 48 14.94 32.08 16.29
C ALA A 48 15.31 31.93 17.78
N MET A 49 15.43 30.70 18.29
CA MET A 49 15.90 30.41 19.65
C MET A 49 17.33 30.92 19.88
N LYS A 50 18.23 30.75 18.90
CA LYS A 50 19.59 31.29 18.96
C LYS A 50 19.59 32.81 19.09
N PHE A 51 18.80 33.53 18.29
CA PHE A 51 18.71 34.99 18.38
C PHE A 51 18.05 35.46 19.68
N MET A 52 17.11 34.69 20.22
CA MET A 52 16.48 34.98 21.51
C MET A 52 17.46 34.95 22.68
N GLN A 53 18.51 34.13 22.58
CA GLN A 53 19.57 34.03 23.59
C GLN A 53 20.75 34.96 23.34
N ASP A 54 20.78 35.64 22.19
CA ASP A 54 21.82 36.61 21.88
C ASP A 54 21.50 37.93 22.60
N GLU A 55 22.34 38.28 23.58
CA GLU A 55 22.21 39.50 24.39
C GLU A 55 22.22 40.79 23.56
N GLN A 56 22.67 40.74 22.29
CA GLN A 56 22.65 41.89 21.39
C GLN A 56 21.29 42.10 20.69
N THR A 57 20.37 41.15 20.76
CA THR A 57 19.04 41.24 20.15
C THR A 57 18.10 42.11 20.99
N ASN A 58 18.22 43.43 20.88
CA ASN A 58 17.37 44.38 21.62
C ASN A 58 16.34 45.13 20.73
N ASP A 59 16.28 44.81 19.43
CA ASP A 59 15.29 45.41 18.53
C ASP A 59 13.88 44.84 18.78
N PRO A 60 12.88 45.68 19.13
CA PRO A 60 11.52 45.22 19.44
C PRO A 60 10.86 44.42 18.31
N LYS A 61 11.11 44.78 17.04
CA LYS A 61 10.53 44.08 15.89
C LYS A 61 11.13 42.68 15.72
N THR A 62 12.43 42.55 15.97
CA THR A 62 13.12 41.26 15.95
C THR A 62 12.60 40.34 17.06
N LEU A 63 12.38 40.87 18.26
CA LEU A 63 11.76 40.13 19.36
C LEU A 63 10.33 39.68 19.05
N GLU A 64 9.52 40.56 18.45
CA GLU A 64 8.16 40.23 17.99
C GLU A 64 8.18 39.11 16.93
N LEU A 65 9.12 39.17 15.98
CA LEU A 65 9.31 38.13 14.96
C LEU A 65 9.69 36.79 15.59
N ILE A 66 10.65 36.78 16.51
CA ILE A 66 11.07 35.57 17.24
C ILE A 66 9.89 34.96 18.00
N LEU A 67 9.14 35.78 18.74
CA LEU A 67 7.96 35.34 19.48
C LEU A 67 6.88 34.78 18.53
N THR A 68 6.72 35.37 17.35
CA THR A 68 5.78 34.90 16.32
C THR A 68 6.20 33.52 15.79
N ILE A 69 7.47 33.34 15.44
CA ILE A 69 8.03 32.05 14.99
C ILE A 69 7.85 30.99 16.09
N MET A 70 8.19 31.34 17.32
CA MET A 70 8.04 30.43 18.46
C MET A 70 6.58 30.06 18.69
N LYS A 71 5.65 31.03 18.63
CA LYS A 71 4.20 30.81 18.77
C LYS A 71 3.61 29.95 17.65
N ASP A 72 4.13 30.03 16.43
CA ASP A 72 3.69 29.20 15.31
C ASP A 72 4.01 27.71 15.52
N ASN A 73 5.07 27.40 16.29
CA ASN A 73 5.41 26.02 16.63
C ASN A 73 4.44 25.41 17.66
N ASN A 74 3.37 24.79 17.20
CA ASN A 74 2.36 24.16 18.06
C ASN A 74 2.45 22.63 18.14
N SER A 75 3.40 22.00 17.46
CA SER A 75 3.42 20.55 17.31
C SER A 75 4.79 19.89 17.41
N ILE A 76 5.89 20.62 17.13
CA ILE A 76 7.24 20.06 17.11
C ILE A 76 7.81 20.16 18.53
N PRO A 77 8.15 19.01 19.17
CA PRO A 77 8.80 18.99 20.47
C PRO A 77 10.24 19.47 20.36
N ILE A 78 10.60 20.46 21.18
CA ILE A 78 11.94 21.06 21.19
C ILE A 78 12.38 21.28 22.63
N ILE A 79 13.64 20.98 22.94
CA ILE A 79 14.24 21.23 24.24
C ILE A 79 15.70 21.66 24.11
N LEU A 80 16.07 22.69 24.87
CA LEU A 80 17.42 23.20 24.98
C LEU A 80 18.17 22.47 26.09
N THR A 81 19.45 22.16 25.84
CA THR A 81 20.36 21.60 26.84
C THR A 81 21.63 22.41 26.93
N ASP A 82 22.33 22.28 28.05
CA ASP A 82 23.70 22.73 28.20
C ASP A 82 24.69 21.85 27.38
N GLN A 83 25.98 22.15 27.50
CA GLN A 83 27.07 21.44 26.82
C GLN A 83 27.22 19.98 27.28
N GLU A 84 26.75 19.66 28.49
CA GLU A 84 26.83 18.34 29.10
C GLU A 84 25.59 17.49 28.78
N GLY A 85 24.61 18.07 28.07
CA GLY A 85 23.36 17.42 27.70
C GLY A 85 22.30 17.44 28.80
N ASN A 86 22.47 18.27 29.83
CA ASN A 86 21.43 18.47 30.84
C ASN A 86 20.37 19.46 30.33
N PRO A 87 19.07 19.15 30.50
CA PRO A 87 17.98 20.02 30.07
C PRO A 87 17.99 21.35 30.83
N ILE A 88 17.80 22.43 30.08
CA ILE A 88 17.50 23.76 30.63
C ILE A 88 15.97 23.87 30.66
N LEU A 89 15.40 24.13 31.85
CA LEU A 89 13.95 24.15 32.08
C LEU A 89 13.41 25.55 32.37
N ALA A 90 13.99 26.57 31.76
CA ALA A 90 13.51 27.96 31.86
C ALA A 90 12.40 28.25 30.83
N GLU A 91 11.62 29.31 31.04
CA GLU A 91 10.60 29.72 30.09
C GLU A 91 11.22 29.99 28.70
N GLY A 92 10.60 29.45 27.65
CA GLY A 92 11.08 29.58 26.27
C GLY A 92 12.21 28.62 25.87
N THR A 93 12.72 27.79 26.78
CA THR A 93 13.82 26.83 26.49
C THR A 93 13.34 25.42 26.10
N TYR A 94 12.05 25.15 26.26
CA TYR A 94 11.42 23.92 25.79
C TYR A 94 9.99 24.20 25.32
N ARG A 95 9.47 23.37 24.42
CA ARG A 95 8.12 23.49 23.86
C ARG A 95 7.60 22.15 23.35
N ASN A 96 6.28 21.92 23.47
CA ASN A 96 5.59 20.71 23.00
C ASN A 96 6.20 19.39 23.52
N ILE A 97 6.85 19.42 24.69
CA ILE A 97 7.37 18.22 25.35
C ILE A 97 6.20 17.50 26.04
N PRO A 98 6.03 16.18 25.85
CA PRO A 98 4.99 15.41 26.55
C PRO A 98 5.09 15.55 28.07
N SER A 99 3.97 15.76 28.73
CA SER A 99 3.91 15.94 30.20
C SER A 99 4.53 14.75 30.94
N GLU A 100 4.34 13.54 30.42
CA GLU A 100 4.86 12.30 30.98
C GLU A 100 6.39 12.28 31.01
N ALA A 101 7.05 12.96 30.06
CA ALA A 101 8.49 13.06 30.01
C ALA A 101 9.04 14.05 31.04
N LEU A 102 8.24 15.04 31.45
CA LEU A 102 8.62 16.05 32.44
C LEU A 102 8.44 15.55 33.89
N GLU A 103 7.74 14.43 34.11
CA GLU A 103 7.49 13.88 35.45
C GLU A 103 8.75 13.47 36.20
N THR A 104 9.76 12.98 35.49
CA THR A 104 11.00 12.48 36.10
C THR A 104 12.22 12.87 35.28
N PRO A 105 13.36 13.21 35.92
CA PRO A 105 14.60 13.51 35.21
C PRO A 105 15.08 12.37 34.30
N GLU A 106 14.78 11.13 34.67
CA GLU A 106 15.14 9.93 33.90
C GLU A 106 14.36 9.83 32.58
N LYS A 107 13.05 10.03 32.62
CA LYS A 107 12.21 10.05 31.40
C LYS A 107 12.60 11.21 30.48
N LEU A 108 12.91 12.38 31.04
CA LEU A 108 13.35 13.53 30.26
C LEU A 108 14.70 13.27 29.57
N LYS A 109 15.68 12.71 30.29
CA LYS A 109 16.95 12.30 29.71
C LYS A 109 16.78 11.22 28.64
N ALA A 110 15.87 10.26 28.86
CA ALA A 110 15.54 9.24 27.86
C ALA A 110 14.93 9.87 26.60
N LEU A 111 14.05 10.85 26.74
CA LEU A 111 13.47 11.59 25.62
C LEU A 111 14.53 12.37 24.84
N ILE A 112 15.41 13.12 25.53
CA ILE A 112 16.52 13.86 24.90
C ILE A 112 17.45 12.92 24.15
N LYS A 113 17.78 11.77 24.75
CA LYS A 113 18.57 10.73 24.07
C LYS A 113 17.86 10.19 22.84
N LYS A 114 16.55 9.95 22.91
CA LYS A 114 15.74 9.54 21.75
C LYS A 114 15.79 10.60 20.66
N MET A 115 15.58 11.87 20.99
CA MET A 115 15.65 13.00 20.07
C MET A 115 17.01 13.06 19.36
N GLY A 116 18.11 12.97 20.10
CA GLY A 116 19.46 13.02 19.53
C GLY A 116 19.83 11.80 18.67
N ASN A 117 19.16 10.66 18.87
CA ASN A 117 19.32 9.49 18.02
C ASN A 117 18.48 9.60 16.73
N THR A 118 17.35 10.32 16.76
CA THR A 118 16.48 10.51 15.60
C THR A 118 17.02 11.61 14.68
N TYR A 119 17.39 12.75 15.25
CA TYR A 119 17.90 13.91 14.52
C TYR A 119 19.16 14.47 15.17
N GLN A 120 20.04 15.02 14.33
CA GLN A 120 21.24 15.69 14.83
C GLN A 120 20.83 16.97 15.59
N PRO A 121 21.25 17.11 16.87
CA PRO A 121 20.92 18.31 17.64
C PRO A 121 21.53 19.57 17.01
N PHE A 122 20.79 20.68 17.06
CA PHE A 122 21.28 21.95 16.53
C PHE A 122 22.21 22.62 17.54
N LEU A 123 23.44 22.93 17.12
CA LEU A 123 24.45 23.56 17.98
C LEU A 123 24.25 25.08 18.04
N VAL A 124 24.07 25.59 19.26
CA VAL A 124 24.05 27.01 19.57
C VAL A 124 25.39 27.38 20.20
N LYS A 125 26.21 28.12 19.44
CA LYS A 125 27.49 28.64 19.95
C LYS A 125 27.23 29.89 20.78
N MET A 126 27.57 29.81 22.06
CA MET A 126 27.40 30.93 22.99
C MET A 126 28.69 31.78 23.06
N PRO A 127 28.57 33.12 23.23
CA PRO A 127 29.74 34.00 23.35
C PRO A 127 30.67 33.65 24.52
N ASN A 128 30.12 33.07 25.60
CA ASN A 128 30.84 32.66 26.79
C ASN A 128 31.57 31.30 26.64
N GLY A 129 31.56 30.69 25.46
CA GLY A 129 32.18 29.40 25.17
C GLY A 129 31.43 28.17 25.68
N LYS A 130 30.35 28.35 26.44
CA LYS A 130 29.48 27.26 26.92
C LYS A 130 28.41 26.96 25.88
N ASN A 131 28.76 26.11 24.91
CA ASN A 131 27.84 25.76 23.84
C ASN A 131 26.57 25.09 24.37
N GLN A 132 25.47 25.30 23.66
CA GLN A 132 24.18 24.68 23.97
C GLN A 132 23.70 23.87 22.77
N TYR A 133 22.77 22.95 23.03
CA TYR A 133 22.20 22.10 22.01
C TYR A 133 20.68 22.18 22.05
N ILE A 134 20.07 22.26 20.87
CA ILE A 134 18.63 22.18 20.69
C ILE A 134 18.32 20.78 20.18
N TYR A 135 17.67 19.99 21.03
CA TYR A 135 17.13 18.69 20.69
C TYR A 135 15.70 18.83 20.23
N TYR A 136 15.33 18.06 19.20
CA TYR A 136 14.00 18.09 18.62
C TYR A 136 13.58 16.71 18.12
N SER A 137 12.28 16.50 17.97
CA SER A 137 11.72 15.30 17.35
C SER A 137 10.67 15.66 16.30
N ASN A 138 10.17 14.63 15.63
CA ASN A 138 8.94 14.70 14.84
C ASN A 138 7.79 15.30 15.65
N SER A 139 6.87 15.96 14.95
CA SER A 139 5.59 16.31 15.55
C SER A 139 4.78 15.07 15.93
N LEU A 140 3.84 15.23 16.87
CA LEU A 140 2.94 14.13 17.27
C LEU A 140 2.15 13.53 16.10
N LEU A 141 1.86 14.33 15.07
CA LEU A 141 1.18 13.84 13.86
C LEU A 141 2.12 12.94 13.05
N LEU A 142 3.37 13.37 12.90
CA LEU A 142 4.38 12.67 12.12
C LEU A 142 4.85 11.39 12.81
N ASP A 143 4.97 11.39 14.15
CA ASP A 143 5.25 10.19 14.96
C ASP A 143 4.17 9.11 14.74
N LYS A 144 2.89 9.49 14.59
CA LYS A 144 1.81 8.53 14.25
C LYS A 144 1.97 7.93 12.85
N LEU A 145 2.62 8.66 11.94
CA LEU A 145 2.90 8.20 10.58
C LEU A 145 4.12 7.28 10.49
N ASP A 146 4.90 7.10 11.56
CA ASP A 146 6.03 6.16 11.56
C ASP A 146 5.58 4.70 11.40
N TYR A 147 4.33 4.38 11.77
CA TYR A 147 3.72 3.06 11.53
C TYR A 147 3.13 2.91 10.12
N TYR A 148 3.09 4.00 9.34
CA TYR A 148 2.54 3.99 7.98
C TYR A 148 3.17 2.95 7.05
N PRO A 149 4.52 2.73 7.05
CA PRO A 149 5.12 1.68 6.24
C PRO A 149 4.56 0.30 6.53
N LEU A 150 4.23 -0.01 7.79
CA LEU A 150 3.60 -1.28 8.18
C LEU A 150 2.17 -1.38 7.66
N VAL A 151 1.38 -0.31 7.79
CA VAL A 151 0.00 -0.24 7.26
C VAL A 151 0.01 -0.42 5.74
N LEU A 152 0.94 0.25 5.04
CA LEU A 152 1.11 0.14 3.60
C LEU A 152 1.52 -1.28 3.19
N ALA A 153 2.40 -1.93 3.96
CA ALA A 153 2.79 -3.31 3.70
C ALA A 153 1.57 -4.26 3.77
N VAL A 154 0.74 -4.12 4.81
CA VAL A 154 -0.51 -4.90 4.94
C VAL A 154 -1.46 -4.63 3.77
N PHE A 155 -1.60 -3.37 3.37
CA PHE A 155 -2.42 -2.99 2.22
C PHE A 155 -1.92 -3.60 0.91
N ILE A 156 -0.61 -3.55 0.65
CA ILE A 156 0.02 -4.19 -0.51
C ILE A 156 -0.16 -5.71 -0.45
N SER A 157 0.03 -6.35 0.70
CA SER A 157 -0.22 -7.79 0.86
C SER A 157 -1.66 -8.17 0.56
N GLY A 158 -2.63 -7.39 1.07
CA GLY A 158 -4.05 -7.57 0.74
C GLY A 158 -4.32 -7.42 -0.76
N TYR A 159 -3.71 -6.42 -1.40
CA TYR A 159 -3.81 -6.24 -2.84
C TYR A 159 -3.22 -7.42 -3.63
N LEU A 160 -2.07 -7.96 -3.21
CA LEU A 160 -1.46 -9.14 -3.83
C LEU A 160 -2.37 -10.38 -3.73
N LEU A 161 -3.10 -10.55 -2.63
CA LEU A 161 -4.10 -11.61 -2.50
C LEU A 161 -5.26 -11.43 -3.50
N VAL A 162 -5.73 -10.20 -3.69
CA VAL A 162 -6.74 -9.88 -4.72
C VAL A 162 -6.21 -10.19 -6.12
N CYS A 163 -4.97 -9.80 -6.43
CA CYS A 163 -4.31 -10.15 -7.69
C CYS A 163 -4.25 -11.68 -7.88
N PHE A 164 -3.80 -12.42 -6.86
CA PHE A 164 -3.75 -13.87 -6.91
C PHE A 164 -5.12 -14.50 -7.19
N TRP A 165 -6.16 -14.03 -6.50
CA TRP A 165 -7.53 -14.50 -6.71
C TRP A 165 -8.05 -14.17 -8.11
N PHE A 166 -7.77 -12.96 -8.61
CA PHE A 166 -8.10 -12.53 -9.97
C PHE A 166 -7.46 -13.43 -11.03
N PHE A 167 -6.15 -13.67 -10.94
CA PHE A 167 -5.43 -14.54 -11.89
C PHE A 167 -5.92 -15.99 -11.81
N ARG A 168 -6.17 -16.51 -10.61
CA ARG A 168 -6.74 -17.85 -10.41
C ARG A 168 -8.10 -17.98 -11.08
N THR A 169 -8.94 -16.95 -10.99
CA THR A 169 -10.28 -16.94 -11.60
C THR A 169 -10.20 -16.85 -13.12
N MET A 170 -9.25 -16.09 -13.66
CA MET A 170 -9.04 -16.03 -15.11
C MET A 170 -8.64 -17.39 -15.70
N ARG A 171 -7.67 -18.07 -15.09
CA ARG A 171 -7.22 -19.40 -15.57
C ARG A 171 -8.35 -20.43 -15.62
N LYS A 172 -9.21 -20.46 -14.58
CA LYS A 172 -10.37 -21.36 -14.56
C LYS A 172 -11.36 -21.08 -15.69
N ASN A 173 -11.59 -19.81 -16.02
CA ASN A 173 -12.51 -19.45 -17.10
C ASN A 173 -11.98 -19.93 -18.46
N ASP A 174 -10.68 -19.81 -18.71
CA ASP A 174 -10.08 -20.25 -19.96
C ASP A 174 -10.21 -21.77 -20.14
N GLU A 175 -10.07 -22.55 -19.07
CA GLU A 175 -10.31 -24.00 -19.07
C GLU A 175 -11.77 -24.32 -19.47
N HIS A 176 -12.76 -23.65 -18.87
CA HIS A 176 -14.18 -23.90 -19.20
C HIS A 176 -14.50 -23.65 -20.68
N PHE A 177 -13.93 -22.61 -21.29
CA PHE A 177 -14.10 -22.36 -22.72
C PHE A 177 -13.41 -23.42 -23.59
N LEU A 178 -12.22 -23.87 -23.19
CA LEU A 178 -11.52 -24.95 -23.88
C LEU A 178 -12.34 -26.25 -23.83
N TRP A 179 -12.85 -26.64 -22.67
CA TRP A 179 -13.69 -27.83 -22.51
C TRP A 179 -14.97 -27.75 -23.35
N ALA A 180 -15.63 -26.59 -23.39
CA ALA A 180 -16.81 -26.39 -24.25
C ALA A 180 -16.47 -26.48 -25.75
N GLY A 181 -15.31 -25.93 -26.16
CA GLY A 181 -14.82 -26.02 -27.54
C GLY A 181 -14.46 -27.45 -27.94
N LEU A 182 -13.73 -28.17 -27.08
CA LEU A 182 -13.39 -29.58 -27.27
C LEU A 182 -14.65 -30.44 -27.34
N ALA A 183 -15.62 -30.25 -26.44
CA ALA A 183 -16.89 -30.99 -26.48
C ALA A 183 -17.65 -30.76 -27.79
N LYS A 184 -17.72 -29.51 -28.27
CA LYS A 184 -18.35 -29.18 -29.55
C LYS A 184 -17.65 -29.84 -30.74
N GLU A 185 -16.32 -29.80 -30.77
CA GLU A 185 -15.51 -30.41 -31.83
C GLU A 185 -15.63 -31.94 -31.80
N THR A 186 -15.58 -32.56 -30.62
CA THR A 186 -15.77 -34.00 -30.45
C THR A 186 -17.17 -34.45 -30.85
N ALA A 187 -18.22 -33.71 -30.47
CA ALA A 187 -19.59 -34.00 -30.90
C ALA A 187 -19.71 -33.97 -32.44
N HIS A 188 -19.09 -32.97 -33.08
CA HIS A 188 -19.04 -32.89 -34.54
C HIS A 188 -18.28 -34.07 -35.17
N GLN A 189 -17.10 -34.42 -34.62
CA GLN A 189 -16.26 -35.51 -35.10
C GLN A 189 -16.91 -36.90 -34.93
N ILE A 190 -17.70 -37.12 -33.87
CA ILE A 190 -18.43 -38.37 -33.65
C ILE A 190 -19.70 -38.45 -34.52
N GLY A 191 -20.31 -37.32 -34.86
CA GLY A 191 -21.54 -37.28 -35.67
C GLY A 191 -21.38 -37.84 -37.09
N THR A 192 -20.26 -37.58 -37.77
CA THR A 192 -19.99 -38.07 -39.14
C THR A 192 -19.90 -39.61 -39.24
N PRO A 193 -19.06 -40.31 -38.44
CA PRO A 193 -19.01 -41.77 -38.47
C PRO A 193 -20.31 -42.42 -37.99
N LEU A 194 -20.97 -41.84 -36.98
CA LEU A 194 -22.28 -42.29 -36.50
C LEU A 194 -23.37 -42.22 -37.59
N SER A 195 -23.41 -41.12 -38.35
CA SER A 195 -24.30 -40.99 -39.51
C SER A 195 -24.01 -42.03 -40.60
N SER A 196 -22.73 -42.34 -40.81
CA SER A 196 -22.32 -43.38 -41.77
C SER A 196 -22.76 -44.77 -41.31
N MET A 197 -22.65 -45.08 -40.01
CA MET A 197 -23.12 -46.34 -39.43
C MET A 197 -24.63 -46.52 -39.55
N MET A 198 -25.42 -45.47 -39.27
CA MET A 198 -26.87 -45.50 -39.50
C MET A 198 -27.21 -45.79 -40.96
N GLY A 199 -26.48 -45.19 -41.91
CA GLY A 199 -26.65 -45.47 -43.34
C GLY A 199 -26.37 -46.94 -43.72
N TRP A 200 -25.29 -47.52 -43.20
CA TRP A 200 -24.99 -48.94 -43.43
C TRP A 200 -26.04 -49.87 -42.80
N VAL A 201 -26.53 -49.56 -41.60
CA VAL A 201 -27.62 -50.30 -40.96
C VAL A 201 -28.89 -50.27 -41.82
N GLU A 202 -29.24 -49.13 -42.39
CA GLU A 202 -30.43 -48.99 -43.23
C GLU A 202 -30.32 -49.80 -44.55
N ILE A 203 -29.14 -49.82 -45.18
CA ILE A 203 -28.88 -50.68 -46.35
C ILE A 203 -29.04 -52.17 -45.98
N MET A 204 -28.47 -52.61 -44.85
CA MET A 204 -28.58 -54.00 -44.40
C MET A 204 -30.02 -54.40 -44.07
N LYS A 205 -30.84 -53.46 -43.57
CA LYS A 205 -32.28 -53.68 -43.35
C LYS A 205 -33.05 -53.86 -44.66
N MET A 206 -32.65 -53.18 -45.74
CA MET A 206 -33.25 -53.35 -47.06
C MET A 206 -32.93 -54.73 -47.67
N GLU A 207 -31.71 -55.24 -47.44
CA GLU A 207 -31.29 -56.55 -47.98
C GLU A 207 -31.84 -57.73 -47.17
N ASN A 208 -31.86 -57.65 -45.84
CA ASN A 208 -32.37 -58.72 -44.98
C ASN A 208 -33.12 -58.19 -43.75
N PRO A 209 -34.42 -57.83 -43.90
CA PRO A 209 -35.21 -57.18 -42.85
C PRO A 209 -35.44 -58.03 -41.59
N SER A 210 -35.35 -59.36 -41.73
CA SER A 210 -35.63 -60.31 -40.66
C SER A 210 -34.37 -60.70 -39.86
N SER A 211 -33.20 -60.17 -40.23
CA SER A 211 -31.94 -60.47 -39.55
C SER A 211 -31.94 -59.94 -38.12
N GLU A 212 -31.86 -60.85 -37.16
CA GLU A 212 -31.76 -60.53 -35.73
C GLU A 212 -30.49 -59.71 -35.42
N GLY A 213 -29.39 -59.99 -36.12
CA GLY A 213 -28.13 -59.24 -35.97
C GLY A 213 -28.22 -57.78 -36.45
N VAL A 214 -29.00 -57.51 -37.50
CA VAL A 214 -29.21 -56.13 -37.99
C VAL A 214 -30.04 -55.32 -37.01
N LYS A 215 -31.03 -55.94 -36.36
CA LYS A 215 -31.86 -55.29 -35.32
C LYS A 215 -31.05 -54.96 -34.07
N GLU A 216 -30.14 -55.83 -33.63
CA GLU A 216 -29.26 -55.53 -32.51
C GLU A 216 -28.22 -54.45 -32.87
N LEU A 217 -27.66 -54.45 -34.08
CA LEU A 217 -26.77 -53.36 -34.55
C LEU A 217 -27.49 -52.00 -34.61
N GLU A 218 -28.73 -51.95 -35.10
CA GLU A 218 -29.56 -50.74 -35.10
C GLU A 218 -29.77 -50.20 -33.68
N LYS A 219 -30.03 -51.09 -32.72
CA LYS A 219 -30.22 -50.74 -31.32
C LYS A 219 -28.95 -50.19 -30.68
N ASP A 220 -27.78 -50.77 -30.98
CA ASP A 220 -26.50 -50.29 -30.48
C ASP A 220 -26.13 -48.93 -31.08
N VAL A 221 -26.34 -48.73 -32.39
CA VAL A 221 -26.10 -47.43 -33.05
C VAL A 221 -27.04 -46.36 -32.49
N ASN A 222 -28.34 -46.66 -32.34
CA ASN A 222 -29.29 -45.73 -31.74
C ASN A 222 -28.93 -45.35 -30.30
N ARG A 223 -28.41 -46.31 -29.51
CA ARG A 223 -27.91 -46.03 -28.17
C ARG A 223 -26.71 -45.08 -28.20
N LEU A 224 -25.79 -45.25 -29.16
CA LEU A 224 -24.64 -44.35 -29.33
C LEU A 224 -25.06 -42.94 -29.75
N VAL A 225 -26.09 -42.81 -30.61
CA VAL A 225 -26.66 -41.51 -31.00
C VAL A 225 -27.15 -40.74 -29.78
N VAL A 226 -27.96 -41.40 -28.95
CA VAL A 226 -28.56 -40.80 -27.74
C VAL A 226 -27.52 -40.37 -26.70
N ILE A 227 -26.36 -41.04 -26.63
CA ILE A 227 -25.26 -40.66 -25.71
C ILE A 227 -24.43 -39.49 -26.29
N SER A 228 -24.45 -39.30 -27.61
CA SER A 228 -23.67 -38.26 -28.30
C SER A 228 -24.39 -36.91 -28.44
N GLU A 229 -25.72 -36.90 -28.32
CA GLU A 229 -26.58 -35.71 -28.28
C GLU A 229 -26.73 -35.13 -26.86
#